data_AF-A0A7S2LXM2-F1
#
_entry.id   AF-A0A7S2LXM2-F1
#
_cell.length_a   1.000
_cell.length_b   1.000
_cell.length_c   1.000
_cell.angle_alpha   90.00
_cell.angle_beta   90.00
_cell.angle_gamma   90.00
#
_symmetry.space_group_name_H-M   'P 1'
#
loop_
_entity.id
_entity.type
_entity.pdbx_description
1 polymer ?
#
loop_
_entity_poly.entity_id
_entity_poly.type
_entity_poly.pdbx_seq_one_letter_code
_entity_poly.pdbx_strand_id
1 'polypeptide(L)'
;AAAPIKRKVQDTPAVAAAANIATKIKGRCDICDQKDGFRGYNLQTCSVCCLAVHERCYGMTLTTTKNLNFVCKACAAIGSKVEVNKPSVLGKSSSTKETIRVQERPTECVLCNVHDGIHAMHPLFDTHGPEGRQLVISSKGGDSNRKLAWVHTLCANFICSKTGGSVYGCYGDDGRYEDDSDQEYADEENEVRFYAMATKEKGKETAWSRIITDSRKTILCSICGKRDNSGDSLRIPLQCSANDVNELVDFKRRHNDRSECFVGMHVGCARWKGDPPTVYGKQCKMCYFFDGDNDGKHNDPQLACYCRNHAEGIILNNPKYRERHNSPSRPVQKEAKKPNPPIAARKRHGTNKPERKPERRNIDHQASFKRGLTLIRKREKVEKKRKFGAPDESPPKRPRIDGDDDDDVAQESSTAFNVRGRSSKILSSTIPAGLKRSMVLEDDDQRQNKRFKSEEH
;
A
#
# COMPACT_ATOMS: atom_id res chain seq x y z
N ALA A 1 -23.27 -51.30 1.03
CA ALA A 1 -23.67 -50.64 2.28
C ALA A 1 -22.50 -50.69 3.26
N ALA A 2 -21.73 -49.60 3.35
CA ALA A 2 -20.56 -49.51 4.22
C ALA A 2 -20.90 -48.62 5.42
N ALA A 3 -20.73 -49.15 6.63
CA ALA A 3 -21.08 -48.48 7.88
C ALA A 3 -20.08 -47.35 8.22
N PRO A 4 -20.54 -46.27 8.90
CA PRO A 4 -19.67 -45.15 9.24
C PRO A 4 -18.87 -45.44 10.52
N ILE A 5 -17.54 -45.32 10.42
CA ILE A 5 -16.61 -45.37 11.54
C ILE A 5 -16.70 -44.05 12.31
N LYS A 6 -17.36 -44.07 13.48
CA LYS A 6 -17.37 -42.94 14.43
C LYS A 6 -15.99 -42.84 15.09
N ARG A 7 -15.16 -41.87 14.66
CA ARG A 7 -13.95 -41.48 15.39
C ARG A 7 -14.36 -40.65 16.62
N LYS A 8 -14.07 -41.17 17.82
CA LYS A 8 -14.10 -40.40 19.07
C LYS A 8 -13.05 -39.29 18.98
N VAL A 9 -13.51 -38.04 19.02
CA VAL A 9 -12.66 -36.88 19.28
C VAL A 9 -12.21 -37.03 20.74
N GLN A 10 -10.92 -37.25 20.95
CA GLN A 10 -10.31 -37.21 22.27
C GLN A 10 -10.03 -35.75 22.60
N ASP A 11 -10.61 -35.28 23.71
CA ASP A 11 -10.32 -33.98 24.31
C ASP A 11 -8.83 -33.94 24.70
N THR A 12 -8.05 -33.14 23.97
CA THR A 12 -6.67 -32.82 24.34
C THR A 12 -6.67 -31.94 25.59
N PRO A 13 -5.83 -32.25 26.60
CA PRO A 13 -5.76 -31.47 27.83
C PRO A 13 -5.23 -30.07 27.55
N ALA A 14 -5.81 -29.09 28.26
CA ALA A 14 -5.39 -27.70 28.27
C ALA A 14 -3.89 -27.61 28.57
N VAL A 15 -3.11 -27.36 27.51
CA VAL A 15 -1.68 -27.06 27.63
C VAL A 15 -1.58 -25.74 28.39
N ALA A 16 -1.08 -25.82 29.61
CA ALA A 16 -0.79 -24.68 30.46
C ALA A 16 -0.06 -23.63 29.64
N ALA A 17 -0.63 -22.42 29.58
CA ALA A 17 -0.04 -21.25 28.97
C ALA A 17 1.23 -20.88 29.74
N ALA A 18 2.34 -21.53 29.39
CA ALA A 18 3.65 -21.08 29.77
C ALA A 18 3.76 -19.65 29.26
N ALA A 19 3.83 -18.70 30.19
CA ALA A 19 4.12 -17.31 29.93
C ALA A 19 5.48 -17.24 29.24
N ASN A 20 5.45 -17.40 27.92
CA ASN A 20 6.60 -17.38 27.06
C ASN A 20 7.04 -15.93 27.06
N ILE A 21 7.96 -15.58 27.96
CA ILE A 21 8.56 -14.25 28.05
C ILE A 21 9.07 -13.96 26.65
N ALA A 22 8.33 -13.12 25.93
CA ALA A 22 8.54 -12.89 24.51
C ALA A 22 9.94 -12.30 24.33
N THR A 23 10.92 -13.16 24.01
CA THR A 23 12.27 -12.72 23.76
C THR A 23 12.21 -11.79 22.57
N LYS A 24 12.60 -10.53 22.79
CA LYS A 24 12.60 -9.49 21.77
C LYS A 24 13.31 -9.99 20.51
N ILE A 25 12.60 -9.96 19.38
CA ILE A 25 13.15 -10.44 18.11
C ILE A 25 14.23 -9.46 17.65
N LYS A 26 15.41 -10.00 17.33
CA LYS A 26 16.51 -9.21 16.74
C LYS A 26 16.16 -8.89 15.28
N GLY A 27 16.39 -7.66 14.87
CA GLY A 27 16.15 -7.22 13.50
C GLY A 27 15.27 -5.99 13.42
N ARG A 28 14.74 -5.74 12.22
CA ARG A 28 13.84 -4.63 11.91
C ARG A 28 12.75 -5.13 10.96
N CYS A 29 11.60 -4.51 11.03
CA CYS A 29 10.51 -4.73 10.09
C CYS A 29 10.91 -4.31 8.68
N ASP A 30 10.71 -5.18 7.69
CA ASP A 30 11.01 -4.91 6.27
C ASP A 30 10.27 -3.67 5.73
N ILE A 31 9.06 -3.41 6.25
CA ILE A 31 8.16 -2.34 5.82
C ILE A 31 8.55 -0.98 6.45
N CYS A 32 8.55 -0.88 7.78
CA CYS A 32 8.75 0.39 8.48
C CYS A 32 10.21 0.64 8.95
N ASP A 33 11.10 -0.35 8.85
CA ASP A 33 12.47 -0.32 9.38
C ASP A 33 12.57 -0.09 10.91
N GLN A 34 11.51 -0.33 11.66
CA GLN A 34 11.51 -0.21 13.12
C GLN A 34 11.81 -1.54 13.79
N LYS A 35 12.32 -1.47 15.03
CA LYS A 35 12.62 -2.66 15.84
C LYS A 35 11.36 -3.25 16.45
N ASP A 36 11.48 -4.45 16.99
CA ASP A 36 10.43 -5.09 17.78
C ASP A 36 10.01 -4.25 19.01
N GLY A 37 8.71 -4.24 19.29
CA GLY A 37 8.06 -3.45 20.34
C GLY A 37 7.93 -1.95 20.04
N PHE A 38 8.25 -1.51 18.82
CA PHE A 38 8.01 -0.13 18.41
C PHE A 38 6.52 0.18 18.51
N ARG A 39 6.15 1.18 19.34
CA ARG A 39 4.76 1.55 19.65
C ARG A 39 3.91 0.40 20.22
N GLY A 40 4.55 -0.57 20.88
CA GLY A 40 3.88 -1.76 21.40
C GLY A 40 3.56 -2.82 20.34
N TYR A 41 3.88 -2.59 19.06
CA TYR A 41 3.62 -3.57 18.02
C TYR A 41 4.60 -4.74 18.06
N ASN A 42 4.04 -5.94 17.93
CA ASN A 42 4.81 -7.15 17.85
C ASN A 42 5.40 -7.34 16.45
N LEU A 43 6.73 -7.47 16.39
CA LEU A 43 7.42 -8.01 15.22
C LEU A 43 7.18 -9.53 15.18
N GLN A 44 6.82 -10.07 14.02
CA GLN A 44 6.74 -11.50 13.74
C GLN A 44 7.82 -11.86 12.73
N THR A 45 8.39 -13.07 12.83
CA THR A 45 9.43 -13.56 11.89
C THR A 45 8.94 -14.83 11.22
N CYS A 46 8.90 -14.81 9.88
CA CYS A 46 8.45 -15.95 9.10
C CYS A 46 9.39 -17.15 9.35
N SER A 47 8.85 -18.28 9.80
CA SER A 47 9.61 -19.49 10.12
C SER A 47 10.30 -20.12 8.90
N VAL A 48 9.82 -19.80 7.68
CA VAL A 48 10.35 -20.36 6.42
C VAL A 48 11.44 -19.48 5.80
N CYS A 49 11.21 -18.17 5.71
CA CYS A 49 12.11 -17.26 4.97
C CYS A 49 12.77 -16.18 5.84
N CYS A 50 12.56 -16.21 7.15
CA CYS A 50 13.08 -15.23 8.12
C CYS A 50 12.66 -13.77 7.88
N LEU A 51 11.64 -13.52 7.04
CA LEU A 51 11.07 -12.19 6.86
C LEU A 51 10.52 -11.68 8.20
N ALA A 52 11.00 -10.52 8.64
CA ALA A 52 10.52 -9.87 9.86
C ALA A 52 9.58 -8.70 9.52
N VAL A 53 8.38 -8.70 10.09
CA VAL A 53 7.36 -7.65 9.88
C VAL A 53 6.58 -7.39 11.15
N HIS A 54 6.17 -6.14 11.41
CA HIS A 54 5.19 -5.86 12.45
C HIS A 54 3.80 -6.29 11.97
N GLU A 55 2.98 -6.78 12.90
CA GLU A 55 1.59 -7.17 12.62
C GLU A 55 0.83 -6.06 11.91
N ARG A 56 0.76 -4.87 12.52
CA ARG A 56 0.11 -3.69 11.92
C ARG A 56 0.65 -3.36 10.52
N CYS A 57 1.98 -3.35 10.35
CA CYS A 57 2.61 -3.00 9.08
C CYS A 57 2.26 -4.01 7.96
N TYR A 58 2.10 -5.28 8.32
CA TYR A 58 1.76 -6.35 7.39
C TYR A 58 0.25 -6.58 7.26
N GLY A 59 -0.56 -5.77 7.93
CA GLY A 59 -2.01 -5.89 7.94
C GLY A 59 -2.50 -7.14 8.68
N MET A 60 -1.81 -7.57 9.73
CA MET A 60 -2.26 -8.67 10.59
C MET A 60 -2.95 -8.14 11.84
N THR A 61 -3.83 -8.97 12.41
CA THR A 61 -4.37 -8.77 13.75
C THR A 61 -3.25 -8.54 14.76
N LEU A 62 -3.43 -7.53 15.62
CA LEU A 62 -2.47 -7.24 16.69
C LEU A 62 -2.58 -8.32 17.76
N THR A 63 -1.45 -8.95 18.07
CA THR A 63 -1.39 -9.92 19.16
C THR A 63 -0.45 -9.42 20.24
N THR A 64 -0.55 -10.01 21.44
CA THR A 64 0.37 -9.75 22.55
C THR A 64 1.55 -10.72 22.58
N THR A 65 1.55 -11.76 21.74
CA THR A 65 2.53 -12.86 21.79
C THR A 65 3.21 -13.10 20.44
N LYS A 66 4.39 -13.73 20.46
CA LYS A 66 5.09 -14.10 19.22
C LYS A 66 4.56 -15.43 18.70
N ASN A 67 4.21 -15.48 17.42
CA ASN A 67 3.86 -16.73 16.75
C ASN A 67 5.12 -17.35 16.13
N LEU A 68 5.69 -18.35 16.79
CA LEU A 68 6.88 -19.08 16.32
C LEU A 68 6.64 -19.83 15.00
N ASN A 69 5.37 -20.12 14.69
CA ASN A 69 4.94 -20.79 13.48
C ASN A 69 4.40 -19.81 12.43
N PHE A 70 4.64 -18.50 12.59
CA PHE A 70 4.21 -17.52 11.61
C PHE A 70 4.82 -17.83 10.24
N VAL A 71 3.96 -17.92 9.21
CA VAL A 71 4.36 -18.06 7.81
C VAL A 71 3.80 -16.87 7.03
N CYS A 72 4.66 -16.09 6.40
CA CYS A 72 4.20 -14.94 5.59
C CYS A 72 3.39 -15.39 4.36
N LYS A 73 2.53 -14.51 3.83
CA LYS A 73 1.60 -14.85 2.74
C LYS A 73 2.32 -15.42 1.50
N ALA A 74 3.52 -14.91 1.19
CA ALA A 74 4.33 -15.40 0.08
C ALA A 74 4.81 -16.85 0.26
N CYS A 75 5.22 -17.24 1.48
CA CYS A 75 5.64 -18.61 1.75
C CYS A 75 4.44 -19.55 1.88
N ALA A 76 3.35 -19.08 2.49
CA ALA A 76 2.11 -19.85 2.63
C ALA A 76 1.48 -20.19 1.27
N ALA A 77 1.71 -19.38 0.23
CA ALA A 77 1.21 -19.63 -1.10
C ALA A 77 1.95 -20.78 -1.83
N ILE A 78 3.15 -21.17 -1.42
CA ILE A 78 3.92 -22.21 -2.13
C ILE A 78 3.17 -23.54 -2.11
N GLY A 79 3.03 -24.15 -3.27
CA GLY A 79 2.29 -25.39 -3.48
C GLY A 79 0.78 -25.22 -3.67
N SER A 80 0.23 -24.05 -3.37
CA SER A 80 -1.20 -23.74 -3.54
C SER A 80 -1.58 -23.68 -5.02
N LYS A 81 -2.86 -23.95 -5.29
CA LYS A 81 -3.49 -23.84 -6.60
C LYS A 81 -4.40 -22.61 -6.58
N VAL A 82 -4.15 -21.65 -7.45
CA VAL A 82 -4.89 -20.39 -7.51
C VAL A 82 -5.72 -20.36 -8.79
N GLU A 83 -7.04 -20.19 -8.64
CA GLU A 83 -7.95 -19.97 -9.76
C GLU A 83 -7.81 -18.52 -10.26
N VAL A 84 -7.67 -18.35 -11.58
CA VAL A 84 -7.47 -17.05 -12.23
C VAL A 84 -8.32 -16.91 -13.50
N ASN A 85 -8.62 -15.67 -13.88
CA ASN A 85 -9.33 -15.34 -15.10
C ASN A 85 -8.43 -15.57 -16.34
N LYS A 86 -9.00 -16.12 -17.43
CA LYS A 86 -8.35 -16.26 -18.75
C LYS A 86 -9.20 -15.60 -19.84
N PRO A 87 -8.76 -14.54 -20.53
CA PRO A 87 -7.55 -13.77 -20.23
C PRO A 87 -7.67 -13.06 -18.88
N SER A 88 -6.53 -12.86 -18.21
CA SER A 88 -6.50 -12.07 -16.98
C SER A 88 -6.47 -10.59 -17.37
N VAL A 89 -7.61 -9.92 -17.23
CA VAL A 89 -7.78 -8.51 -17.61
C VAL A 89 -8.33 -7.76 -16.41
N LEU A 90 -7.69 -6.65 -16.05
CA LEU A 90 -8.13 -5.77 -14.96
C LEU A 90 -9.60 -5.38 -15.11
N GLY A 91 -10.41 -5.74 -14.11
CA GLY A 91 -11.80 -5.30 -13.97
C GLY A 91 -12.78 -5.98 -14.90
N LYS A 92 -12.36 -7.07 -15.57
CA LYS A 92 -13.23 -7.90 -16.39
C LYS A 92 -13.22 -9.31 -15.84
N SER A 93 -14.38 -9.75 -15.38
CA SER A 93 -14.60 -11.18 -15.18
C SER A 93 -14.49 -11.88 -16.53
N SER A 94 -13.79 -13.02 -16.54
CA SER A 94 -13.81 -13.91 -17.69
C SER A 94 -14.74 -15.09 -17.41
N SER A 95 -15.45 -15.55 -18.44
CA SER A 95 -16.21 -16.80 -18.37
C SER A 95 -15.29 -18.02 -18.23
N THR A 96 -14.07 -17.93 -18.76
CA THR A 96 -13.09 -19.00 -18.67
C THR A 96 -12.09 -18.75 -17.56
N LYS A 97 -11.93 -19.79 -16.73
CA LYS A 97 -11.00 -19.82 -15.62
C LYS A 97 -9.95 -20.89 -15.84
N GLU A 98 -8.80 -20.70 -15.25
CA GLU A 98 -7.75 -21.70 -15.19
C GLU A 98 -7.12 -21.72 -13.80
N THR A 99 -6.30 -22.74 -13.55
CA THR A 99 -5.62 -22.89 -12.26
C THR A 99 -4.12 -22.82 -12.45
N ILE A 100 -3.45 -21.90 -11.74
CA ILE A 100 -2.00 -21.78 -11.71
C ILE A 100 -1.50 -22.29 -10.36
N ARG A 101 -0.50 -23.18 -10.37
CA ARG A 101 0.16 -23.66 -9.14
C ARG A 101 1.35 -22.76 -8.81
N VAL A 102 1.43 -22.28 -7.57
CA VAL A 102 2.58 -21.52 -7.09
C VAL A 102 3.72 -22.48 -6.79
N GLN A 103 4.76 -22.47 -7.62
CA GLN A 103 5.90 -23.38 -7.46
C GLN A 103 6.95 -22.84 -6.50
N GLU A 104 7.16 -21.52 -6.50
CA GLU A 104 8.21 -20.85 -5.73
C GLU A 104 7.68 -19.62 -4.99
N ARG A 105 8.45 -19.16 -4.00
CA ARG A 105 8.13 -17.93 -3.26
C ARG A 105 8.20 -16.75 -4.23
N PRO A 106 7.15 -15.92 -4.34
CA PRO A 106 7.18 -14.73 -5.18
C PRO A 106 8.19 -13.71 -4.63
N THR A 107 9.09 -13.23 -5.50
CA THR A 107 10.06 -12.16 -5.20
C THR A 107 9.89 -10.92 -6.08
N GLU A 108 9.13 -11.05 -7.17
CA GLU A 108 8.91 -9.97 -8.13
C GLU A 108 7.63 -9.19 -7.81
N CYS A 109 7.78 -7.89 -7.57
CA CYS A 109 6.65 -6.99 -7.36
C CYS A 109 6.22 -6.33 -8.67
N VAL A 110 4.94 -6.46 -9.03
CA VAL A 110 4.41 -5.88 -10.27
C VAL A 110 4.26 -4.35 -10.23
N LEU A 111 4.35 -3.73 -9.04
CA LEU A 111 4.23 -2.28 -8.85
C LEU A 111 5.57 -1.53 -8.92
N CYS A 112 6.71 -2.24 -8.90
CA CYS A 112 8.04 -1.63 -8.99
C CYS A 112 9.01 -2.49 -9.83
N ASN A 113 10.31 -2.16 -9.83
CA ASN A 113 11.34 -2.86 -10.59
C ASN A 113 12.37 -3.57 -9.68
N VAL A 114 11.92 -4.04 -8.52
CA VAL A 114 12.69 -4.83 -7.56
C VAL A 114 12.21 -6.28 -7.66
N HIS A 115 13.15 -7.19 -7.86
CA HIS A 115 12.91 -8.61 -8.13
C HIS A 115 13.81 -9.54 -7.27
N ASP A 116 14.66 -8.95 -6.45
CA ASP A 116 15.62 -9.59 -5.56
C ASP A 116 15.26 -9.34 -4.09
N GLY A 117 15.85 -10.13 -3.19
CA GLY A 117 15.62 -10.03 -1.76
C GLY A 117 14.36 -10.75 -1.25
N ILE A 118 14.22 -10.75 0.08
CA ILE A 118 13.07 -11.32 0.78
C ILE A 118 12.27 -10.17 1.38
N HIS A 119 11.18 -9.82 0.69
CA HIS A 119 10.33 -8.69 1.08
C HIS A 119 8.93 -9.13 1.47
N ALA A 120 8.25 -8.29 2.25
CA ALA A 120 6.85 -8.45 2.59
C ALA A 120 5.98 -8.30 1.35
N MET A 121 5.21 -9.34 1.02
CA MET A 121 4.46 -9.46 -0.23
C MET A 121 3.02 -9.88 0.04
N HIS A 122 2.11 -9.39 -0.80
CA HIS A 122 0.70 -9.78 -0.88
C HIS A 122 0.31 -10.08 -2.33
N PRO A 123 -0.68 -10.97 -2.56
CA PRO A 123 -1.21 -11.18 -3.89
C PRO A 123 -2.00 -9.94 -4.36
N LEU A 124 -1.98 -9.68 -5.66
CA LEU A 124 -2.72 -8.57 -6.27
C LEU A 124 -3.87 -9.08 -7.12
N PHE A 125 -5.07 -8.63 -6.80
CA PHE A 125 -6.33 -9.04 -7.41
C PHE A 125 -6.84 -7.99 -8.40
N ASP A 126 -7.69 -8.42 -9.31
CA ASP A 126 -8.32 -7.59 -10.34
C ASP A 126 -9.46 -6.73 -9.78
N THR A 127 -10.17 -7.22 -8.77
CA THR A 127 -11.23 -6.52 -8.04
C THR A 127 -11.31 -7.03 -6.61
N HIS A 128 -12.08 -6.34 -5.77
CA HIS A 128 -12.43 -6.78 -4.43
C HIS A 128 -13.63 -7.76 -4.44
N GLY A 129 -13.91 -8.35 -3.30
CA GLY A 129 -15.06 -9.23 -3.07
C GLY A 129 -14.83 -10.68 -3.51
N PRO A 130 -15.86 -11.54 -3.38
CA PRO A 130 -15.75 -12.98 -3.63
C PRO A 130 -15.48 -13.34 -5.09
N GLU A 131 -15.79 -12.42 -6.01
CA GLU A 131 -15.53 -12.56 -7.44
C GLU A 131 -14.13 -12.10 -7.84
N GLY A 132 -13.39 -11.44 -6.94
CA GLY A 132 -12.00 -11.07 -7.15
C GLY A 132 -11.14 -12.27 -7.48
N ARG A 133 -10.26 -12.13 -8.48
CA ARG A 133 -9.26 -13.15 -8.83
C ARG A 133 -7.89 -12.53 -8.89
N GLN A 134 -6.88 -13.31 -8.51
CA GLN A 134 -5.50 -12.86 -8.60
C GLN A 134 -5.14 -12.58 -10.06
N LEU A 135 -4.50 -11.44 -10.32
CA LEU A 135 -4.06 -11.07 -11.66
C LEU A 135 -2.94 -11.98 -12.14
N VAL A 136 -2.89 -12.20 -13.45
CA VAL A 136 -1.81 -12.92 -14.13
C VAL A 136 -1.10 -11.95 -15.05
N ILE A 137 0.21 -11.81 -14.86
CA ILE A 137 1.08 -11.05 -15.75
C ILE A 137 1.75 -12.00 -16.74
N SER A 138 1.73 -11.63 -18.02
CA SER A 138 2.46 -12.33 -19.07
C SER A 138 3.71 -11.54 -19.41
N SER A 139 4.88 -12.19 -19.35
CA SER A 139 6.08 -11.59 -19.91
C SER A 139 5.97 -11.53 -21.44
N LYS A 140 6.58 -10.53 -22.08
CA LYS A 140 6.65 -10.41 -23.54
C LYS A 140 7.27 -11.70 -24.12
N GLY A 141 6.44 -12.60 -24.63
CA GLY A 141 6.86 -13.97 -24.99
C GLY A 141 5.76 -15.03 -25.06
N GLY A 142 4.50 -14.68 -24.76
CA GLY A 142 3.35 -15.58 -24.91
C GLY A 142 2.95 -16.31 -23.61
N ASP A 143 2.03 -17.28 -23.75
CA ASP A 143 1.37 -17.97 -22.63
C ASP A 143 2.30 -18.80 -21.73
N SER A 144 3.53 -19.08 -22.19
CA SER A 144 4.50 -19.92 -21.46
C SER A 144 5.11 -19.26 -20.22
N ASN A 145 5.07 -17.93 -20.11
CA ASN A 145 5.67 -17.17 -19.00
C ASN A 145 4.63 -16.38 -18.20
N ARG A 146 3.50 -17.03 -17.90
CA ARG A 146 2.44 -16.46 -17.07
C ARG A 146 2.77 -16.64 -15.60
N LYS A 147 2.74 -15.53 -14.86
CA LYS A 147 3.02 -15.49 -13.42
C LYS A 147 1.88 -14.80 -12.69
N LEU A 148 1.57 -15.28 -11.49
CA LEU A 148 0.64 -14.58 -10.61
C LEU A 148 1.22 -13.23 -10.21
N ALA A 149 0.37 -12.20 -10.14
CA ALA A 149 0.77 -10.86 -9.75
C ALA A 149 0.91 -10.76 -8.23
N TRP A 150 2.09 -10.33 -7.79
CA TRP A 150 2.40 -10.07 -6.39
C TRP A 150 2.90 -8.65 -6.21
N VAL A 151 2.69 -8.10 -5.02
CA VAL A 151 3.07 -6.74 -4.70
C VAL A 151 3.76 -6.67 -3.35
N HIS A 152 4.80 -5.85 -3.27
CA HIS A 152 5.37 -5.46 -2.00
C HIS A 152 4.30 -4.75 -1.17
N THR A 153 4.08 -5.17 0.07
CA THR A 153 3.13 -4.53 1.00
C THR A 153 3.41 -3.02 1.10
N LEU A 154 4.69 -2.66 1.21
CA LEU A 154 5.12 -1.26 1.25
C LEU A 154 4.73 -0.47 -0.02
N CYS A 155 4.89 -1.06 -1.22
CA CYS A 155 4.50 -0.39 -2.47
C CYS A 155 2.99 -0.17 -2.52
N ALA A 156 2.21 -1.19 -2.16
CA ALA A 156 0.75 -1.12 -2.17
C ALA A 156 0.24 -0.07 -1.19
N ASN A 157 0.74 -0.03 0.05
CA ASN A 157 0.36 0.98 1.04
C ASN A 157 0.65 2.41 0.59
N PHE A 158 1.83 2.64 0.02
CA PHE A 158 2.20 3.96 -0.51
C PHE A 158 1.31 4.41 -1.65
N ILE A 159 1.03 3.52 -2.60
CA ILE A 159 0.17 3.82 -3.74
C ILE A 159 -1.24 4.07 -3.25
N CYS A 160 -1.78 3.23 -2.35
CA CYS A 160 -3.09 3.40 -1.73
C CYS A 160 -3.26 4.82 -1.18
N SER A 161 -2.36 5.22 -0.28
CA SER A 161 -2.42 6.52 0.38
C SER A 161 -2.23 7.70 -0.59
N LYS A 162 -1.30 7.60 -1.55
CA LYS A 162 -1.01 8.73 -2.47
C LYS A 162 -2.02 8.88 -3.59
N THR A 163 -2.72 7.81 -3.94
CA THR A 163 -3.66 7.79 -5.05
C THR A 163 -5.10 7.63 -4.60
N GLY A 164 -5.40 7.73 -3.31
CA GLY A 164 -6.75 7.65 -2.76
C GLY A 164 -7.49 6.35 -3.07
N GLY A 165 -6.78 5.21 -3.09
CA GLY A 165 -7.39 3.90 -3.31
C GLY A 165 -7.24 3.34 -4.73
N SER A 166 -6.22 3.75 -5.50
CA SER A 166 -5.97 3.09 -6.79
C SER A 166 -5.40 1.66 -6.66
N VAL A 167 -4.80 1.37 -5.51
CA VAL A 167 -4.49 0.02 -5.03
C VAL A 167 -4.89 0.03 -3.58
N TYR A 168 -5.73 -0.90 -3.13
CA TYR A 168 -6.31 -0.84 -1.79
C TYR A 168 -6.33 -2.22 -1.14
N GLY A 169 -6.25 -2.23 0.19
CA GLY A 169 -6.31 -3.45 0.98
C GLY A 169 -7.75 -3.97 1.00
N CYS A 170 -7.88 -5.28 0.84
CA CYS A 170 -9.14 -5.99 1.01
C CYS A 170 -9.06 -6.81 2.28
N TYR A 171 -10.11 -6.72 3.09
CA TYR A 171 -10.17 -7.28 4.44
C TYR A 171 -11.21 -8.39 4.51
N GLY A 172 -11.21 -9.09 5.66
CA GLY A 172 -12.20 -10.11 5.95
C GLY A 172 -12.14 -11.32 5.03
N ASP A 173 -13.07 -12.24 5.23
CA ASP A 173 -13.04 -13.54 4.58
C ASP A 173 -13.47 -13.51 3.12
N ASP A 174 -14.34 -12.57 2.80
CA ASP A 174 -14.91 -12.34 1.49
C ASP A 174 -14.15 -11.30 0.66
N GLY A 175 -13.12 -10.69 1.24
CA GLY A 175 -12.24 -9.76 0.53
C GLY A 175 -12.90 -8.45 0.11
N ARG A 176 -13.91 -7.99 0.85
CA ARG A 176 -14.57 -6.71 0.57
C ARG A 176 -13.68 -5.50 0.90
N TYR A 177 -14.04 -4.37 0.31
CA TYR A 177 -13.46 -3.07 0.61
C TYR A 177 -14.39 -2.30 1.55
N GLU A 178 -13.83 -1.57 2.52
CA GLU A 178 -14.58 -0.95 3.63
C GLU A 178 -15.58 0.13 3.18
N ASP A 179 -15.42 0.72 1.99
CA ASP A 179 -16.25 1.84 1.50
C ASP A 179 -17.59 1.39 0.88
N ASP A 180 -17.84 0.09 0.74
CA ASP A 180 -19.06 -0.44 0.10
C ASP A 180 -20.24 -0.61 1.06
N SER A 181 -20.07 -0.35 2.35
CA SER A 181 -21.15 -0.47 3.34
C SER A 181 -21.26 0.75 4.22
N ASP A 182 -22.39 1.45 4.13
CA ASP A 182 -22.86 2.47 5.12
C ASP A 182 -23.08 1.88 6.53
N GLN A 183 -22.67 0.63 6.77
CA GLN A 183 -22.73 -0.03 8.07
C GLN A 183 -21.42 0.26 8.81
N GLU A 184 -21.54 0.94 9.94
CA GLU A 184 -20.49 1.10 10.96
C GLU A 184 -20.06 -0.29 11.45
N TYR A 185 -19.20 -0.98 10.68
CA TYR A 185 -18.47 -2.14 11.16
C TYR A 185 -17.39 -1.64 12.12
N ALA A 186 -17.82 -1.40 13.35
CA ALA A 186 -16.96 -1.08 14.47
C ALA A 186 -16.00 -2.25 14.73
N ASP A 187 -14.71 -1.97 14.58
CA ASP A 187 -13.60 -2.58 15.32
C ASP A 187 -13.32 -4.09 15.17
N GLU A 188 -13.94 -4.82 14.24
CA GLU A 188 -13.50 -6.20 13.98
C GLU A 188 -12.13 -6.22 13.29
N GLU A 189 -11.25 -7.08 13.79
CA GLU A 189 -9.82 -7.19 13.48
C GLU A 189 -9.56 -7.45 11.99
N ASN A 190 -9.52 -6.39 11.19
CA ASN A 190 -9.42 -6.47 9.74
C ASN A 190 -7.99 -6.82 9.29
N GLU A 191 -7.69 -8.13 9.20
CA GLU A 191 -6.49 -8.63 8.53
C GLU A 191 -6.57 -8.34 7.01
N VAL A 192 -5.57 -7.64 6.46
CA VAL A 192 -5.42 -7.46 5.01
C VAL A 192 -5.10 -8.82 4.39
N ARG A 193 -6.05 -9.37 3.62
CA ARG A 193 -5.83 -10.64 2.93
C ARG A 193 -5.07 -10.46 1.62
N PHE A 194 -5.45 -9.45 0.86
CA PHE A 194 -4.88 -9.14 -0.45
C PHE A 194 -5.03 -7.67 -0.78
N TYR A 195 -4.38 -7.24 -1.86
CA TYR A 195 -4.64 -5.92 -2.44
C TYR A 195 -5.41 -6.08 -3.75
N ALA A 196 -6.33 -5.18 -4.03
CA ALA A 196 -6.97 -5.06 -5.33
C ALA A 196 -6.47 -3.77 -6.01
N MET A 197 -6.46 -3.77 -7.34
CA MET A 197 -6.21 -2.57 -8.13
C MET A 197 -7.54 -1.96 -8.57
N ALA A 198 -7.71 -0.65 -8.41
CA ALA A 198 -8.91 0.02 -8.91
C ALA A 198 -8.97 -0.08 -10.43
N THR A 199 -10.12 -0.53 -10.94
CA THR A 199 -10.33 -0.75 -12.36
C THR A 199 -11.31 0.26 -12.94
N LYS A 200 -11.56 0.13 -14.25
CA LYS A 200 -12.65 0.85 -14.89
C LYS A 200 -13.98 0.27 -14.39
N GLU A 201 -14.85 1.11 -13.85
CA GLU A 201 -16.19 0.70 -13.45
C GLU A 201 -17.10 0.73 -14.68
N LYS A 202 -17.72 -0.42 -15.02
CA LYS A 202 -18.62 -0.53 -16.19
C LYS A 202 -17.98 -0.02 -17.49
N GLY A 203 -16.67 -0.25 -17.65
CA GLY A 203 -15.87 0.19 -18.80
C GLY A 203 -15.51 1.68 -18.80
N LYS A 204 -15.98 2.47 -17.83
CA LYS A 204 -15.67 3.90 -17.71
C LYS A 204 -14.43 4.11 -16.83
N GLU A 205 -13.58 5.03 -17.25
CA GLU A 205 -12.40 5.43 -16.49
C GLU A 205 -12.83 6.15 -15.20
N THR A 206 -12.48 5.59 -14.06
CA THR A 206 -12.63 6.24 -12.75
C THR A 206 -11.52 7.28 -12.56
N ALA A 207 -11.72 8.25 -11.64
CA ALA A 207 -10.69 9.24 -11.31
C ALA A 207 -9.37 8.57 -10.91
N TRP A 208 -9.45 7.47 -10.16
CA TRP A 208 -8.31 6.66 -9.70
C TRP A 208 -7.57 5.97 -10.85
N SER A 209 -8.30 5.29 -11.75
CA SER A 209 -7.68 4.65 -12.91
C SER A 209 -6.99 5.65 -13.86
N ARG A 210 -7.52 6.89 -13.94
CA ARG A 210 -6.88 7.99 -14.66
C ARG A 210 -5.58 8.44 -14.01
N ILE A 211 -5.57 8.64 -12.68
CA ILE A 211 -4.37 9.03 -11.93
C ILE A 211 -3.22 8.04 -12.15
N ILE A 212 -3.50 6.73 -12.12
CA ILE A 212 -2.48 5.71 -12.42
C ILE A 212 -1.99 5.85 -13.86
N THR A 213 -2.92 5.95 -14.81
CA THR A 213 -2.61 6.01 -16.24
C THR A 213 -1.75 7.23 -16.56
N ASP A 214 -2.07 8.39 -16.00
CA ASP A 214 -1.32 9.62 -16.17
C ASP A 214 0.05 9.52 -15.52
N SER A 215 0.14 8.95 -14.31
CA SER A 215 1.41 8.72 -13.62
C SER A 215 2.36 7.84 -14.44
N ARG A 216 1.85 6.73 -14.99
CA ARG A 216 2.61 5.80 -15.85
C ARG A 216 3.12 6.44 -17.14
N LYS A 217 2.33 7.34 -17.75
CA LYS A 217 2.70 8.04 -18.99
C LYS A 217 3.76 9.12 -18.77
N THR A 218 3.64 9.85 -17.68
CA THR A 218 4.37 11.12 -17.49
C THR A 218 5.60 11.00 -16.60
N ILE A 219 5.59 10.07 -15.65
CA ILE A 219 6.62 10.00 -14.61
C ILE A 219 7.66 8.91 -14.96
N LEU A 220 8.92 9.32 -15.00
CA LEU A 220 10.06 8.42 -15.12
C LEU A 220 10.60 8.09 -13.72
N CYS A 221 10.85 6.80 -13.44
CA CYS A 221 11.53 6.43 -12.22
C CYS A 221 13.02 6.80 -12.31
N SER A 222 13.43 7.80 -11.53
CA SER A 222 14.82 8.32 -11.49
C SER A 222 15.87 7.31 -11.02
N ILE A 223 15.46 6.21 -10.38
CA ILE A 223 16.36 5.19 -9.84
C ILE A 223 16.61 4.07 -10.86
N CYS A 224 15.54 3.54 -11.47
CA CYS A 224 15.69 2.43 -12.43
C CYS A 224 15.70 2.89 -13.89
N GLY A 225 15.42 4.17 -14.17
CA GLY A 225 15.39 4.74 -15.52
C GLY A 225 14.26 4.22 -16.42
N LYS A 226 13.31 3.44 -15.88
CA LYS A 226 12.20 2.87 -16.66
C LYS A 226 10.99 3.82 -16.68
N ARG A 227 10.39 3.95 -17.86
CA ARG A 227 9.02 4.46 -18.05
C ARG A 227 8.05 3.28 -17.96
N ASP A 228 6.84 3.53 -17.48
CA ASP A 228 5.82 2.51 -17.27
C ASP A 228 4.60 2.71 -18.16
N ASN A 229 4.82 3.34 -19.32
CA ASN A 229 3.80 3.66 -20.31
C ASN A 229 3.45 2.49 -21.24
N SER A 230 4.12 1.34 -21.12
CA SER A 230 3.72 0.13 -21.84
C SER A 230 2.40 -0.39 -21.28
N GLY A 231 1.44 -0.75 -22.14
CA GLY A 231 0.13 -1.28 -21.71
C GLY A 231 0.22 -2.47 -20.75
N ASP A 232 1.29 -3.25 -20.84
CA ASP A 232 1.51 -4.45 -20.01
C ASP A 232 2.15 -4.15 -18.64
N SER A 233 2.59 -2.91 -18.38
CA SER A 233 3.28 -2.58 -17.13
C SER A 233 2.28 -2.20 -16.05
N LEU A 234 2.27 -2.96 -14.96
CA LEU A 234 1.52 -2.61 -13.75
C LEU A 234 2.28 -1.68 -12.80
N ARG A 235 3.55 -1.36 -13.10
CA ARG A 235 4.38 -0.51 -12.24
C ARG A 235 3.78 0.89 -12.10
N ILE A 236 3.89 1.47 -10.91
CA ILE A 236 3.33 2.80 -10.60
C ILE A 236 4.43 3.65 -9.98
N PRO A 237 4.99 4.62 -10.72
CA PRO A 237 5.93 5.58 -10.16
C PRO A 237 5.17 6.62 -9.32
N LEU A 238 5.75 7.03 -8.20
CA LEU A 238 5.27 8.12 -7.35
C LEU A 238 6.21 9.32 -7.43
N GLN A 239 5.66 10.50 -7.16
CA GLN A 239 6.44 11.73 -7.08
C GLN A 239 7.12 11.87 -5.72
N CYS A 240 8.22 12.61 -5.70
CA CYS A 240 8.89 13.04 -4.49
C CYS A 240 7.94 13.83 -3.58
N SER A 241 7.85 13.47 -2.31
CA SER A 241 7.00 14.14 -1.31
C SER A 241 7.51 15.52 -0.87
N ALA A 242 8.58 16.04 -1.47
CA ALA A 242 9.18 17.30 -1.02
C ALA A 242 8.29 18.49 -1.40
N ASN A 243 7.96 19.29 -0.39
CA ASN A 243 7.01 20.39 -0.39
C ASN A 243 5.57 20.00 -0.75
N ASP A 244 5.23 18.71 -0.81
CA ASP A 244 3.85 18.25 -0.95
C ASP A 244 2.99 18.78 0.20
N VAL A 245 1.68 18.90 -0.04
CA VAL A 245 0.73 19.40 0.97
C VAL A 245 0.70 18.46 2.19
N ASN A 246 0.87 17.16 1.96
CA ASN A 246 0.83 16.12 2.98
C ASN A 246 2.24 15.72 3.44
N GLU A 247 3.25 16.57 3.21
CA GLU A 247 4.60 16.31 3.70
C GLU A 247 4.70 16.49 5.22
N LEU A 248 5.49 15.64 5.88
CA LEU A 248 5.92 15.83 7.26
C LEU A 248 6.51 17.24 7.47
N VAL A 249 5.88 18.02 8.37
CA VAL A 249 6.27 19.40 8.67
C VAL A 249 7.76 19.51 9.01
N ASP A 250 8.26 18.56 9.79
CA ASP A 250 9.67 18.47 10.19
C ASP A 250 10.63 18.28 9.02
N PHE A 251 10.22 17.56 7.97
CA PHE A 251 11.04 17.34 6.78
C PHE A 251 10.92 18.52 5.83
N LYS A 252 9.70 19.08 5.68
CA LYS A 252 9.44 20.28 4.88
C LYS A 252 10.28 21.48 5.31
N ARG A 253 10.53 21.63 6.62
CA ARG A 253 11.41 22.69 7.17
C ARG A 253 12.89 22.51 6.79
N ARG A 254 13.31 21.32 6.37
CA ARG A 254 14.71 20.98 6.04
C ARG A 254 15.03 21.10 4.56
N HIS A 255 14.05 21.35 3.69
CA HIS A 255 14.31 21.63 2.29
C HIS A 255 14.76 23.08 2.09
N ASN A 256 15.80 23.26 1.26
CA ASN A 256 16.25 24.60 0.87
C ASN A 256 15.27 25.25 -0.12
N ASP A 257 14.75 24.46 -1.06
CA ASP A 257 13.72 24.88 -2.00
C ASP A 257 12.33 24.67 -1.39
N ARG A 258 11.41 25.62 -1.66
CA ARG A 258 10.00 25.57 -1.25
C ARG A 258 9.08 25.07 -2.37
N SER A 259 9.61 24.84 -3.57
CA SER A 259 8.85 24.35 -4.72
C SER A 259 8.56 22.84 -4.62
N GLU A 260 7.39 22.43 -5.10
CA GLU A 260 7.03 20.99 -5.19
C GLU A 260 8.02 20.25 -6.09
N CYS A 261 8.47 19.08 -5.64
CA CYS A 261 9.39 18.25 -6.43
C CYS A 261 8.66 17.22 -7.28
N PHE A 262 8.91 17.25 -8.58
CA PHE A 262 8.25 16.37 -9.56
C PHE A 262 9.07 15.13 -9.93
N VAL A 263 10.19 14.88 -9.26
CA VAL A 263 11.05 13.72 -9.53
C VAL A 263 10.31 12.44 -9.17
N GLY A 264 10.18 11.55 -10.16
CA GLY A 264 9.53 10.25 -10.02
C GLY A 264 10.43 9.15 -9.48
N MET A 265 9.85 8.21 -8.74
CA MET A 265 10.48 6.95 -8.35
C MET A 265 9.44 5.87 -8.03
N HIS A 266 9.78 4.60 -8.24
CA HIS A 266 9.01 3.51 -7.63
C HIS A 266 9.38 3.39 -6.15
N VAL A 267 8.40 3.10 -5.31
CA VAL A 267 8.57 2.93 -3.86
C VAL A 267 9.63 1.87 -3.56
N GLY A 268 9.51 0.67 -4.15
CA GLY A 268 10.50 -0.40 -3.94
C GLY A 268 11.89 -0.02 -4.45
N CYS A 269 12.00 0.73 -5.55
CA CYS A 269 13.30 1.17 -6.05
C CYS A 269 13.98 2.14 -5.07
N ALA A 270 13.21 3.07 -4.48
CA ALA A 270 13.68 4.00 -3.46
C ALA A 270 14.03 3.29 -2.14
N ARG A 271 13.38 2.17 -1.85
CA ARG A 271 13.58 1.41 -0.62
C ARG A 271 14.77 0.46 -0.68
N TRP A 272 14.91 -0.33 -1.74
CA TRP A 272 15.81 -1.50 -1.76
C TRP A 272 16.86 -1.48 -2.88
N LYS A 273 16.61 -0.81 -4.00
CA LYS A 273 17.49 -0.90 -5.19
C LYS A 273 18.48 0.25 -5.34
N GLY A 274 18.09 1.46 -4.95
CA GLY A 274 18.95 2.61 -5.10
C GLY A 274 20.12 2.54 -4.12
N ASP A 275 21.30 2.98 -4.55
CA ASP A 275 22.34 3.39 -3.59
C ASP A 275 21.85 4.67 -2.91
N PRO A 276 21.39 4.61 -1.65
CA PRO A 276 21.01 5.83 -0.97
C PRO A 276 22.24 6.72 -0.83
N PRO A 277 22.07 8.05 -0.93
CA PRO A 277 23.18 8.93 -0.72
C PRO A 277 23.68 8.84 0.73
N THR A 278 24.97 9.08 0.94
CA THR A 278 25.60 8.98 2.26
C THR A 278 25.94 10.37 2.76
N VAL A 279 25.38 10.74 3.91
CA VAL A 279 25.60 12.03 4.56
C VAL A 279 26.10 11.77 5.98
N TYR A 280 27.20 12.41 6.37
CA TYR A 280 27.85 12.20 7.67
C TYR A 280 28.13 10.72 7.99
N GLY A 281 28.52 9.94 6.98
CA GLY A 281 28.78 8.50 7.13
C GLY A 281 27.54 7.63 7.32
N LYS A 282 26.33 8.18 7.15
CA LYS A 282 25.06 7.43 7.22
C LYS A 282 24.34 7.46 5.89
N GLN A 283 23.81 6.31 5.49
CA GLN A 283 22.92 6.20 4.33
C GLN A 283 21.60 6.92 4.61
N CYS A 284 21.20 7.82 3.73
CA CYS A 284 19.94 8.55 3.78
C CYS A 284 18.79 7.62 3.38
N LYS A 285 17.73 7.57 4.21
CA LYS A 285 16.52 6.87 3.82
C LYS A 285 15.78 7.70 2.76
N MET A 286 15.43 7.07 1.64
CA MET A 286 14.60 7.69 0.61
C MET A 286 13.11 7.37 0.77
N CYS A 287 12.76 6.38 1.60
CA CYS A 287 11.39 5.94 1.83
C CYS A 287 11.12 5.84 3.34
N TYR A 288 10.08 6.53 3.79
CA TYR A 288 9.66 6.60 5.19
C TYR A 288 8.21 6.14 5.32
N PHE A 289 7.99 5.13 6.15
CA PHE A 289 6.68 4.58 6.46
C PHE A 289 6.44 4.70 7.96
N PHE A 290 5.34 5.35 8.33
CA PHE A 290 4.81 5.40 9.68
C PHE A 290 3.33 5.02 9.59
N ASP A 291 2.89 4.10 10.43
CA ASP A 291 1.54 3.51 10.42
C ASP A 291 0.45 4.37 11.09
N GLY A 292 0.80 5.61 11.45
CA GLY A 292 -0.03 6.47 12.30
C GLY A 292 0.11 6.08 13.77
N ASP A 293 -0.21 7.00 14.67
CA ASP A 293 -0.35 6.74 16.11
C ASP A 293 -1.76 7.09 16.54
N ASN A 294 -2.26 6.38 17.56
CA ASN A 294 -3.44 6.81 18.31
C ASN A 294 -3.06 7.91 19.34
N ASP A 295 -1.96 8.63 19.13
CA ASP A 295 -1.47 9.68 20.02
C ASP A 295 -2.21 11.01 19.83
N GLY A 296 -3.22 11.03 18.95
CA GLY A 296 -4.02 12.20 18.61
C GLY A 296 -3.30 13.25 17.77
N LYS A 297 -2.00 13.07 17.47
CA LYS A 297 -1.22 14.00 16.63
C LYS A 297 -1.13 13.54 15.19
N HIS A 298 -1.01 12.22 14.99
CA HIS A 298 -0.81 11.63 13.67
C HIS A 298 -1.67 10.39 13.48
N ASN A 299 -2.99 10.57 13.42
CA ASN A 299 -3.94 9.47 13.28
C ASN A 299 -3.74 8.69 11.96
N ASP A 300 -3.31 9.37 10.90
CA ASP A 300 -3.13 8.76 9.58
C ASP A 300 -1.72 8.20 9.37
N PRO A 301 -1.59 7.09 8.63
CA PRO A 301 -0.30 6.61 8.14
C PRO A 301 0.45 7.70 7.37
N GLN A 302 1.67 8.00 7.81
CA GLN A 302 2.52 8.99 7.16
C GLN A 302 3.52 8.29 6.23
N LEU A 303 3.40 8.61 4.94
CA LEU A 303 4.10 7.95 3.86
C LEU A 303 4.83 8.99 3.02
N ALA A 304 6.16 8.90 3.01
CA ALA A 304 6.98 9.85 2.27
C ALA A 304 8.10 9.17 1.49
N CYS A 305 8.17 9.45 0.18
CA CYS A 305 9.25 9.04 -0.70
C CYS A 305 9.98 10.29 -1.19
N TYR A 306 11.31 10.30 -1.10
CA TYR A 306 12.14 11.44 -1.46
C TYR A 306 13.13 11.05 -2.55
N CYS A 307 13.33 11.94 -3.52
CA CYS A 307 14.44 11.79 -4.45
C CYS A 307 15.77 11.94 -3.71
N ARG A 308 16.88 11.51 -4.33
CA ARG A 308 18.20 11.52 -3.70
C ARG A 308 18.56 12.89 -3.10
N ASN A 309 18.37 13.96 -3.86
CA ASN A 309 18.66 15.33 -3.41
C ASN A 309 17.86 15.75 -2.16
N HIS A 310 16.56 15.45 -2.10
CA HIS A 310 15.75 15.79 -0.93
C HIS A 310 16.03 14.87 0.26
N ALA A 311 16.33 13.60 0.03
CA ALA A 311 16.76 12.68 1.08
C ALA A 311 18.10 13.13 1.71
N GLU A 312 19.03 13.66 0.91
CA GLU A 312 20.26 14.30 1.41
C GLU A 312 19.95 15.54 2.22
N GLY A 313 19.13 16.46 1.68
CA GLY A 313 18.75 17.71 2.33
C GLY A 313 18.12 17.48 3.71
N ILE A 314 17.25 16.48 3.86
CA ILE A 314 16.61 16.12 5.14
C ILE A 314 17.64 15.75 6.22
N ILE A 315 18.76 15.10 5.84
CA ILE A 315 19.81 14.70 6.79
C ILE A 315 20.82 15.83 6.99
N LEU A 316 21.26 16.49 5.91
CA LEU A 316 22.21 17.61 5.95
C LEU A 316 21.70 18.75 6.82
N ASN A 317 20.42 19.09 6.69
CA ASN A 317 19.78 20.20 7.40
C ASN A 317 19.14 19.79 8.73
N ASN A 318 19.35 18.56 9.20
CA ASN A 318 18.85 18.14 10.51
C ASN A 318 19.71 18.76 11.62
N PRO A 319 19.14 19.59 12.53
CA PRO A 319 19.90 20.26 13.58
C PRO A 319 20.70 19.29 14.45
N LYS A 320 20.10 18.15 14.83
CA LYS A 320 20.74 17.14 15.68
C LYS A 320 21.97 16.51 15.02
N TYR A 321 21.97 16.39 13.69
CA TYR A 321 23.13 15.88 12.96
C TYR A 321 24.18 16.98 12.75
N ARG A 322 23.75 18.19 12.37
CA ARG A 322 24.65 19.34 12.22
C ARG A 322 25.40 19.64 13.51
N GLU A 323 24.72 19.72 14.65
CA GLU A 323 25.36 19.99 15.94
C GLU A 323 26.42 18.93 16.28
N ARG A 324 26.12 17.65 16.07
CA ARG A 324 27.07 16.56 16.37
C ARG A 324 28.33 16.60 15.51
N HIS A 325 28.21 17.00 14.25
CA HIS A 325 29.32 17.00 13.30
C HIS A 325 30.06 18.34 13.20
N ASN A 326 29.41 19.46 13.53
CA ASN A 326 30.00 20.80 13.51
C ASN A 326 30.52 21.22 14.90
N SER A 327 30.19 20.52 15.98
CA SER A 327 30.80 20.77 17.28
C SER A 327 32.32 20.60 17.12
N PRO A 328 33.13 21.66 17.33
CA PRO A 328 34.58 21.57 17.21
C PRO A 328 35.01 20.40 18.07
N SER A 329 35.55 19.38 17.41
CA SER A 329 35.75 18.05 17.95
C SER A 329 36.24 18.13 19.40
N ARG A 330 35.41 17.67 20.34
CA ARG A 330 35.92 17.21 21.63
C ARG A 330 37.07 16.28 21.25
N PRO A 331 38.33 16.62 21.59
CA PRO A 331 39.49 15.91 21.07
C PRO A 331 39.21 14.44 21.30
N VAL A 332 39.11 13.68 20.20
CA VAL A 332 38.90 12.25 20.26
C VAL A 332 40.04 11.77 21.12
N GLN A 333 39.75 11.43 22.38
CA GLN A 333 40.72 10.79 23.24
C GLN A 333 41.08 9.56 22.44
N LYS A 334 42.27 9.60 21.82
CA LYS A 334 42.89 8.42 21.25
C LYS A 334 43.09 7.55 22.47
N GLU A 335 42.07 6.75 22.81
CA GLU A 335 42.26 5.61 23.69
C GLU A 335 43.46 4.89 23.09
N ALA A 336 44.56 4.90 23.85
CA ALA A 336 45.81 4.30 23.44
C ALA A 336 45.47 2.87 23.05
N LYS A 337 45.44 2.59 21.74
CA LYS A 337 45.19 1.26 21.22
C LYS A 337 46.22 0.36 21.89
N LYS A 338 45.76 -0.54 22.76
CA LYS A 338 46.59 -1.63 23.25
C LYS A 338 47.25 -2.29 22.02
N PRO A 339 48.56 -2.53 22.05
CA PRO A 339 49.27 -3.08 20.89
C PRO A 339 48.61 -4.38 20.47
N ASN A 340 48.08 -4.41 19.24
CA ASN A 340 47.57 -5.64 18.65
C ASN A 340 48.75 -6.62 18.47
N PRO A 341 48.57 -7.92 18.77
CA PRO A 341 49.58 -8.92 18.46
C PRO A 341 49.83 -9.03 16.95
N PRO A 342 51.04 -9.45 16.53
CA PRO A 342 51.45 -9.44 15.13
C PRO A 342 50.59 -10.39 14.28
N ILE A 343 49.86 -9.82 13.33
CA ILE A 343 49.06 -10.56 12.34
C ILE A 343 49.96 -10.91 11.16
N ALA A 344 50.15 -12.21 10.94
CA ALA A 344 50.85 -12.78 9.82
C ALA A 344 50.27 -12.36 8.45
N ALA A 345 51.17 -12.16 7.49
CA ALA A 345 50.91 -11.64 6.16
C ALA A 345 49.86 -12.43 5.37
N ARG A 346 48.76 -11.77 4.98
CA ARG A 346 47.81 -12.28 3.98
C ARG A 346 47.86 -11.42 2.72
N LYS A 347 48.33 -12.03 1.62
CA LYS A 347 48.39 -11.50 0.25
C LYS A 347 46.98 -11.06 -0.20
N ARG A 348 46.85 -9.85 -0.73
CA ARG A 348 45.63 -9.36 -1.41
C ARG A 348 45.84 -9.38 -2.93
N HIS A 349 44.94 -10.05 -3.64
CA HIS A 349 44.76 -9.88 -5.08
C HIS A 349 43.84 -8.68 -5.33
N GLY A 350 44.29 -7.73 -6.14
CA GLY A 350 43.52 -6.58 -6.59
C GLY A 350 42.90 -6.83 -7.97
N THR A 351 41.64 -6.48 -8.13
CA THR A 351 40.99 -6.30 -9.44
C THR A 351 40.33 -4.93 -9.47
N ASN A 352 40.96 -3.99 -10.18
CA ASN A 352 40.41 -2.68 -10.49
C ASN A 352 39.38 -2.81 -11.62
N LYS A 353 38.17 -2.28 -11.41
CA LYS A 353 37.15 -2.11 -12.47
C LYS A 353 36.77 -0.62 -12.54
N PRO A 354 36.79 0.02 -13.72
CA PRO A 354 36.59 1.46 -13.82
C PRO A 354 35.09 1.84 -13.75
N GLU A 355 34.78 2.86 -12.95
CA GLU A 355 33.46 3.49 -12.85
C GLU A 355 33.14 4.33 -14.10
N ARG A 356 31.97 4.10 -14.69
CA ARG A 356 31.39 4.97 -15.73
C ARG A 356 30.51 6.04 -15.09
N LYS A 357 30.81 7.32 -15.36
CA LYS A 357 29.99 8.48 -14.95
C LYS A 357 28.66 8.49 -15.70
N PRO A 358 27.51 8.75 -15.04
CA PRO A 358 26.23 8.92 -15.71
C PRO A 358 26.09 10.32 -16.33
N GLU A 359 25.65 10.33 -17.59
CA GLU A 359 25.44 11.49 -18.45
C GLU A 359 24.20 12.30 -18.01
N ARG A 360 24.37 13.62 -17.83
CA ARG A 360 23.31 14.56 -17.45
C ARG A 360 22.50 14.99 -18.68
N ARG A 361 21.42 14.29 -19.01
CA ARG A 361 20.40 14.78 -19.95
C ARG A 361 19.00 14.46 -19.42
N ASN A 362 18.27 15.49 -18.94
CA ASN A 362 16.79 15.60 -18.92
C ASN A 362 16.29 16.64 -17.92
N ILE A 363 16.47 17.93 -18.21
CA ILE A 363 15.85 19.03 -17.42
C ILE A 363 14.57 19.54 -18.11
N ASP A 364 14.45 19.45 -19.44
CA ASP A 364 13.38 20.14 -20.17
C ASP A 364 12.00 19.45 -20.14
N HIS A 365 11.93 18.15 -19.84
CA HIS A 365 10.64 17.43 -19.76
C HIS A 365 9.81 17.72 -18.50
N GLN A 366 10.38 18.37 -17.48
CA GLN A 366 9.66 18.65 -16.23
C GLN A 366 8.70 19.86 -16.33
N ALA A 367 8.89 20.76 -17.30
CA ALA A 367 8.12 22.01 -17.40
C ALA A 367 6.70 21.81 -17.95
N SER A 368 6.49 20.89 -18.91
CA SER A 368 5.16 20.58 -19.47
C SER A 368 4.27 19.84 -18.45
N PHE A 369 4.88 19.06 -17.57
CA PHE A 369 4.22 18.27 -16.54
C PHE A 369 3.62 19.11 -15.39
N LYS A 370 4.28 20.21 -14.99
CA LYS A 370 3.77 21.14 -13.97
C LYS A 370 2.37 21.66 -14.28
N ARG A 371 2.00 21.79 -15.57
CA ARG A 371 0.67 22.29 -15.97
C ARG A 371 -0.44 21.24 -15.82
N GLY A 372 -0.14 19.95 -15.99
CA GLY A 372 -1.15 18.88 -15.98
C GLY A 372 -1.69 18.56 -14.59
N LEU A 373 -0.81 18.38 -13.59
CA LEU A 373 -1.21 17.95 -12.25
C LEU A 373 -1.90 19.05 -11.43
N THR A 374 -1.48 20.30 -11.59
CA THR A 374 -2.15 21.44 -10.94
C THR A 374 -3.59 21.58 -11.43
N LEU A 375 -3.90 21.21 -12.68
CA LEU A 375 -5.26 21.21 -13.22
C LEU A 375 -6.13 20.09 -12.61
N ILE A 376 -5.57 18.89 -12.37
CA ILE A 376 -6.30 17.78 -11.75
C ILE A 376 -6.66 18.10 -10.29
N ARG A 377 -5.69 18.56 -9.49
CA ARG A 377 -5.93 18.95 -8.08
C ARG A 377 -6.89 20.15 -7.94
N LYS A 378 -6.85 21.11 -8.88
CA LYS A 378 -7.82 22.22 -8.91
C LYS A 378 -9.24 21.72 -9.23
N ARG A 379 -9.40 20.74 -10.13
CA ARG A 379 -10.70 20.17 -10.48
C ARG A 379 -11.32 19.38 -9.33
N GLU A 380 -10.55 18.59 -8.57
CA GLU A 380 -11.05 17.89 -7.37
C GLU A 380 -11.59 18.85 -6.31
N LYS A 381 -10.90 19.98 -6.07
CA LYS A 381 -11.40 21.02 -5.15
C LYS A 381 -12.71 21.65 -5.63
N VAL A 382 -12.88 21.83 -6.94
CA VAL A 382 -14.12 22.37 -7.52
C VAL A 382 -15.24 21.34 -7.47
N GLU A 383 -14.95 20.06 -7.71
CA GLU A 383 -15.95 18.99 -7.66
C GLU A 383 -16.43 18.71 -6.22
N LYS A 384 -15.52 18.75 -5.23
CA LYS A 384 -15.91 18.73 -3.80
C LYS A 384 -16.79 19.93 -3.44
N LYS A 385 -16.44 21.15 -3.88
CA LYS A 385 -17.30 22.34 -3.68
C LYS A 385 -18.68 22.20 -4.33
N ARG A 386 -18.79 21.54 -5.50
CA ARG A 386 -20.06 21.29 -6.18
C ARG A 386 -20.93 20.25 -5.47
N LYS A 387 -20.32 19.19 -4.91
CA LYS A 387 -21.07 18.10 -4.25
C LYS A 387 -21.54 18.45 -2.84
N PHE A 388 -20.83 19.31 -2.12
CA PHE A 388 -21.09 19.56 -0.70
C PHE A 388 -21.55 20.98 -0.37
N GLY A 389 -21.78 21.83 -1.38
CA GLY A 389 -22.06 23.25 -1.17
C GLY A 389 -20.86 24.01 -0.59
N ALA A 390 -20.85 25.34 -0.72
CA ALA A 390 -19.92 26.15 0.05
C ALA A 390 -20.41 26.15 1.52
N PRO A 391 -19.54 25.91 2.52
CA PRO A 391 -19.92 26.17 3.90
C PRO A 391 -20.29 27.66 4.01
N ASP A 392 -21.48 27.93 4.53
CA ASP A 392 -21.97 29.28 4.79
C ASP A 392 -21.05 29.92 5.84
N GLU A 393 -20.21 30.87 5.43
CA GLU A 393 -19.28 31.63 6.28
C GLU A 393 -20.03 32.70 7.10
N SER A 394 -21.21 32.37 7.62
CA SER A 394 -21.95 33.20 8.57
C SER A 394 -21.45 32.90 9.99
N PRO A 395 -20.81 33.84 10.70
CA PRO A 395 -20.38 33.62 12.08
C PRO A 395 -21.61 33.40 12.97
N PRO A 396 -21.60 32.40 13.89
CA PRO A 396 -22.72 32.21 14.79
C PRO A 396 -22.85 33.42 15.73
N LYS A 397 -23.98 34.13 15.63
CA LYS A 397 -24.38 35.14 16.61
C LYS A 397 -24.61 34.42 17.94
N ARG A 398 -23.75 34.69 18.92
CA ARG A 398 -23.96 34.27 20.31
C ARG A 398 -25.20 34.97 20.87
N PRO A 399 -26.16 34.26 21.47
CA PRO A 399 -27.19 34.90 22.28
C PRO A 399 -26.52 35.46 23.54
N ARG A 400 -26.83 36.72 23.87
CA ARG A 400 -26.64 37.24 25.24
C ARG A 400 -27.71 36.59 26.11
N ILE A 401 -27.28 35.93 27.17
CA ILE A 401 -28.14 35.53 28.28
C ILE A 401 -27.81 36.52 29.39
N ASP A 402 -28.73 37.45 29.60
CA ASP A 402 -28.83 38.30 30.78
C ASP A 402 -30.02 37.79 31.60
N GLY A 403 -29.90 37.76 32.92
CA GLY A 403 -31.06 37.81 33.83
C GLY A 403 -31.25 36.60 34.72
N ASP A 404 -30.87 36.82 35.99
CA ASP A 404 -31.31 36.23 37.25
C ASP A 404 -32.81 35.87 37.33
N ASP A 405 -33.13 34.81 38.08
CA ASP A 405 -34.14 34.81 39.16
C ASP A 405 -34.17 33.44 39.88
N ASP A 406 -34.10 33.51 41.22
CA ASP A 406 -34.34 32.43 42.17
C ASP A 406 -35.84 32.08 42.23
N ASP A 407 -36.19 30.80 42.44
CA ASP A 407 -37.18 30.38 43.44
C ASP A 407 -37.36 28.86 43.49
N ASP A 408 -37.49 28.37 44.73
CA ASP A 408 -37.81 27.01 45.16
C ASP A 408 -39.10 26.44 44.53
N VAL A 409 -39.21 25.11 44.48
CA VAL A 409 -40.36 24.31 44.99
C VAL A 409 -40.17 22.83 44.63
N ALA A 410 -40.18 21.99 45.66
CA ALA A 410 -40.34 20.55 45.57
C ALA A 410 -41.81 20.17 45.37
N GLN A 411 -42.12 19.14 44.57
CA GLN A 411 -42.95 17.97 44.95
C GLN A 411 -43.38 17.13 43.73
N GLU A 412 -43.16 15.83 43.91
CA GLU A 412 -44.01 14.66 43.60
C GLU A 412 -44.82 14.50 42.29
N SER A 413 -44.74 13.23 41.84
CA SER A 413 -45.86 12.37 41.41
C SER A 413 -45.92 11.98 39.92
N SER A 414 -45.67 10.67 39.73
CA SER A 414 -46.32 9.70 38.83
C SER A 414 -47.10 10.21 37.61
N THR A 415 -46.87 9.57 36.46
CA THR A 415 -47.81 8.56 35.91
C THR A 415 -47.25 7.81 34.71
N ALA A 416 -47.69 6.55 34.61
CA ALA A 416 -47.36 5.57 33.61
C ALA A 416 -47.84 5.94 32.20
N PHE A 417 -47.09 5.51 31.16
CA PHE A 417 -47.65 5.37 29.82
C PHE A 417 -47.43 3.97 29.26
N ASN A 418 -48.56 3.37 28.88
CA ASN A 418 -48.75 2.02 28.40
C ASN A 418 -48.12 1.80 27.02
N VAL A 419 -47.43 0.66 26.87
CA VAL A 419 -47.06 0.07 25.58
C VAL A 419 -48.15 -0.91 25.16
N ARG A 420 -48.83 -0.60 24.05
CA ARG A 420 -49.56 -1.55 23.18
C ARG A 420 -49.24 -1.10 21.75
N GLY A 421 -48.61 -1.89 20.89
CA GLY A 421 -48.95 -3.25 20.52
C GLY A 421 -49.76 -3.19 19.23
N ARG A 422 -49.12 -3.34 18.06
CA ARG A 422 -49.80 -3.69 16.81
C ARG A 422 -48.98 -4.69 16.00
N SER A 423 -49.52 -5.89 16.00
CA SER A 423 -49.21 -7.01 15.12
C SER A 423 -49.88 -6.79 13.76
N SER A 424 -49.22 -7.13 12.66
CA SER A 424 -49.84 -7.30 11.35
C SER A 424 -49.07 -8.36 10.56
N LYS A 425 -49.61 -9.57 10.55
CA LYS A 425 -49.40 -10.57 9.49
C LYS A 425 -50.15 -10.11 8.24
N ILE A 426 -49.66 -10.43 7.05
CA ILE A 426 -50.45 -10.91 5.88
C ILE A 426 -49.52 -11.27 4.69
N LEU A 427 -49.67 -12.52 4.22
CA LEU A 427 -49.60 -13.10 2.85
C LEU A 427 -48.41 -12.69 1.93
N SER A 428 -47.49 -13.58 1.51
CA SER A 428 -47.61 -14.81 0.69
C SER A 428 -48.45 -14.66 -0.58
N SER A 429 -47.80 -14.39 -1.71
CA SER A 429 -48.28 -14.79 -3.03
C SER A 429 -47.11 -15.19 -3.96
N THR A 430 -47.23 -16.41 -4.45
CA THR A 430 -46.45 -17.06 -5.51
C THR A 430 -47.05 -16.70 -6.89
N ILE A 431 -46.36 -17.06 -8.00
CA ILE A 431 -46.81 -17.25 -9.42
C ILE A 431 -46.08 -16.29 -10.41
N PRO A 432 -45.66 -16.71 -11.64
CA PRO A 432 -45.07 -17.97 -12.10
C PRO A 432 -43.90 -17.78 -13.11
N ALA A 433 -43.37 -18.90 -13.58
CA ALA A 433 -42.42 -19.00 -14.68
C ALA A 433 -43.03 -18.75 -16.08
N GLY A 434 -42.17 -18.28 -17.00
CA GLY A 434 -42.27 -18.56 -18.43
C GLY A 434 -42.34 -17.34 -19.34
N LEU A 435 -41.27 -17.07 -20.10
CA LEU A 435 -41.36 -16.98 -21.57
C LEU A 435 -39.97 -16.89 -22.21
N LYS A 436 -39.72 -17.85 -23.10
CA LYS A 436 -38.58 -17.91 -24.02
C LYS A 436 -38.68 -16.78 -25.04
N ARG A 437 -37.59 -16.05 -25.27
CA ARG A 437 -37.29 -15.43 -26.57
C ARG A 437 -35.84 -15.64 -26.93
N SER A 438 -35.65 -16.52 -27.90
CA SER A 438 -34.46 -16.64 -28.74
C SER A 438 -34.34 -15.36 -29.59
N MET A 439 -33.27 -14.61 -29.40
CA MET A 439 -32.80 -13.66 -30.41
C MET A 439 -31.49 -14.21 -30.99
N VAL A 440 -31.61 -14.68 -32.23
CA VAL A 440 -30.51 -14.84 -33.17
C VAL A 440 -30.06 -13.42 -33.52
N LEU A 441 -28.80 -13.09 -33.27
CA LEU A 441 -28.15 -11.92 -33.85
C LEU A 441 -27.01 -12.43 -34.71
N GLU A 442 -27.14 -12.16 -36.00
CA GLU A 442 -26.23 -12.48 -37.08
C GLU A 442 -24.96 -11.63 -37.01
N ASP A 443 -23.91 -12.20 -37.57
CA ASP A 443 -22.55 -11.68 -37.68
C ASP A 443 -22.49 -10.37 -38.47
N ASP A 444 -21.87 -9.34 -37.87
CA ASP A 444 -21.45 -8.12 -38.55
C ASP A 444 -19.92 -8.01 -38.47
N ASP A 445 -19.26 -8.92 -39.19
CA ASP A 445 -17.81 -9.02 -39.30
C ASP A 445 -17.41 -8.76 -40.75
N GLN A 446 -17.40 -7.49 -41.17
CA GLN A 446 -16.70 -7.00 -42.38
C GLN A 446 -16.90 -5.49 -42.58
N ARG A 447 -16.02 -4.65 -42.01
CA ARG A 447 -15.68 -3.32 -42.54
C ARG A 447 -14.54 -2.71 -41.74
N GLN A 448 -13.30 -3.02 -42.11
CA GLN A 448 -12.14 -2.12 -42.03
C GLN A 448 -10.87 -2.86 -42.51
N ASN A 449 -10.69 -2.93 -43.82
CA ASN A 449 -9.38 -3.19 -44.42
C ASN A 449 -9.37 -2.70 -45.87
N LYS A 450 -9.27 -1.37 -46.05
CA LYS A 450 -8.93 -0.72 -47.33
C LYS A 450 -8.60 0.75 -47.07
N ARG A 451 -7.36 1.02 -46.69
CA ARG A 451 -6.62 2.28 -46.94
C ARG A 451 -5.26 2.15 -46.28
N PHE A 452 -4.24 1.83 -47.08
CA PHE A 452 -2.85 2.26 -46.95
C PHE A 452 -2.02 1.48 -47.98
N LYS A 453 -2.05 1.94 -49.24
CA LYS A 453 -1.02 1.69 -50.26
C LYS A 453 -1.16 2.77 -51.33
N SER A 454 -0.30 3.78 -51.27
CA SER A 454 0.28 4.51 -52.41
C SER A 454 0.94 5.76 -51.86
N GLU A 455 2.27 5.74 -51.80
CA GLU A 455 3.16 6.89 -52.02
C GLU A 455 4.60 6.37 -51.94
N GLU A 456 5.05 5.81 -53.06
CA GLU A 456 6.45 5.83 -53.48
C GLU A 456 6.42 6.33 -54.92
N HIS A 457 6.87 7.57 -55.12
CA HIS A 457 7.47 8.04 -56.36
C HIS A 457 8.46 9.15 -56.08
#